data_AF-A0A2G9YJH7-F1
#
_entry.id   AF-A0A2G9YJH7-F1
#
_cell.length_a   1.000
_cell.length_b   1.000
_cell.length_c   1.000
_cell.angle_alpha   90.00
_cell.angle_beta   90.00
_cell.angle_gamma   90.00
#
_symmetry.space_group_name_H-M   'P 1'
#
loop_
_entity.id
_entity.type
_entity.pdbx_description
1 polymer ?
#
loop_
_entity_poly.entity_id
_entity_poly.type
_entity_poly.pdbx_seq_one_letter_code
_entity_poly.pdbx_strand_id
1 'polypeptide(L)'
;MEEEKKDFVPPKPDFSFFVTTLSLQASIALGQIANPATNKTEEDIVQAKFLIDTLGMLAEKTKGNLNIDESKLLENLLFDLRSVYLSKSKLPLDKKEKND
;
A
#
# COMPACT_ATOMS: atom_id res chain seq x y z
N MET A 1 -33.55 -4.18 -28.65
CA MET A 1 -33.16 -3.44 -27.44
C MET A 1 -31.64 -3.37 -27.50
N GLU A 2 -31.10 -2.24 -27.93
CA GLU A 2 -29.65 -2.01 -27.93
C GLU A 2 -29.27 -1.64 -26.51
N GLU A 3 -28.42 -2.44 -25.87
CA GLU A 3 -27.83 -2.09 -24.57
C GLU A 3 -26.95 -0.86 -24.77
N GLU A 4 -27.37 0.28 -24.22
CA GLU A 4 -26.53 1.47 -24.11
C GLU A 4 -25.25 1.10 -23.36
N LYS A 5 -24.13 0.97 -24.09
CA LYS A 5 -22.80 0.96 -23.49
C LYS A 5 -22.60 2.30 -22.80
N LYS A 6 -22.86 2.36 -21.48
CA LYS A 6 -22.37 3.46 -20.65
C LYS A 6 -20.86 3.44 -20.76
N ASP A 7 -20.32 4.39 -21.53
CA ASP A 7 -18.88 4.61 -21.59
C ASP A 7 -18.36 4.80 -20.16
N PHE A 8 -17.60 3.81 -19.68
CA PHE A 8 -16.94 3.91 -18.40
C PHE A 8 -15.85 4.96 -18.54
N VAL A 9 -16.13 6.17 -18.07
CA VAL A 9 -15.12 7.22 -17.94
C VAL A 9 -14.46 7.01 -16.58
N PRO A 10 -13.21 6.50 -16.53
CA PRO A 10 -12.52 6.40 -15.26
C PRO A 10 -12.35 7.80 -14.65
N PRO A 11 -12.41 7.92 -13.31
CA PRO A 11 -12.15 9.19 -12.66
C PRO A 11 -10.78 9.73 -13.08
N LYS A 12 -10.64 11.06 -13.08
CA LYS A 12 -9.36 11.70 -13.39
C LYS A 12 -8.28 11.14 -12.46
N PRO A 13 -7.12 10.70 -13.00
CA PRO A 13 -6.02 10.25 -12.16
C PRO A 13 -5.58 11.36 -11.20
N ASP A 14 -5.39 10.97 -9.94
CA ASP A 14 -5.00 11.86 -8.85
C ASP A 14 -3.84 11.23 -8.08
N PHE A 15 -2.78 12.02 -7.82
CA PHE A 15 -1.57 11.52 -7.17
C PHE A 15 -1.86 11.05 -5.74
N SER A 16 -2.66 11.83 -4.99
CA SER A 16 -3.05 11.50 -3.62
C SER A 16 -3.83 10.19 -3.57
N PHE A 17 -4.77 10.00 -4.49
CA PHE A 17 -5.48 8.73 -4.64
C PHE A 17 -4.52 7.59 -4.94
N PHE A 18 -3.62 7.75 -5.91
CA PHE A 18 -2.65 6.71 -6.29
C PHE A 18 -1.78 6.27 -5.11
N VAL A 19 -1.13 7.19 -4.39
CA VAL A 19 -0.27 6.83 -3.24
C VAL A 19 -1.07 6.24 -2.09
N THR A 20 -2.32 6.67 -1.89
CA THR A 20 -3.23 6.07 -0.91
C THR A 20 -3.55 4.62 -1.26
N THR A 21 -3.80 4.29 -2.54
CA THR A 21 -4.07 2.90 -2.94
C THR A 21 -2.85 2.00 -2.77
N LEU A 22 -1.63 2.52 -2.98
CA LEU A 22 -0.39 1.78 -2.71
C LEU A 22 -0.19 1.57 -1.21
N SER A 23 -0.50 2.58 -0.39
CA SER A 23 -0.45 2.45 1.06
C SER A 23 -1.46 1.42 1.57
N LEU A 24 -2.67 1.37 1.01
CA LEU A 24 -3.67 0.38 1.38
C LEU A 24 -3.19 -1.04 1.08
N GLN A 25 -2.59 -1.26 -0.09
CA GLN A 25 -1.98 -2.54 -0.46
C GLN A 25 -0.84 -2.91 0.48
N ALA A 26 -0.01 -1.94 0.89
CA ALA A 26 1.06 -2.16 1.86
C ALA A 26 0.49 -2.56 3.23
N SER A 27 -0.57 -1.90 3.69
CA SER A 27 -1.26 -2.24 4.94
C SER A 27 -1.90 -3.63 4.91
N ILE A 28 -2.47 -4.05 3.77
CA ILE A 28 -2.96 -5.41 3.57
C ILE A 28 -1.80 -6.40 3.67
N ALA A 29 -0.70 -6.14 2.96
CA ALA A 29 0.50 -7.00 3.01
C ALA A 29 1.14 -7.05 4.41
N LEU A 30 1.03 -6.00 5.21
CA LEU A 30 1.44 -5.96 6.62
C LEU A 30 0.47 -6.70 7.56
N GLY A 31 -0.62 -7.27 7.03
CA GLY A 31 -1.68 -7.91 7.82
C GLY A 31 -2.44 -6.94 8.73
N GLN A 32 -2.45 -5.64 8.44
CA GLN A 32 -3.24 -4.66 9.18
C GLN A 32 -4.71 -4.67 8.75
N ILE A 33 -4.96 -5.02 7.49
CA ILE A 33 -6.27 -5.00 6.86
C ILE A 33 -6.50 -6.37 6.21
N ALA A 34 -7.70 -6.93 6.40
CA ALA A 34 -8.07 -8.17 5.71
C ALA A 34 -8.08 -7.93 4.20
N ASN A 35 -7.53 -8.87 3.43
CA ASN A 35 -7.57 -8.78 1.98
C ASN A 35 -9.04 -8.85 1.53
N PRO A 36 -9.58 -7.83 0.84
CA PRO A 36 -11.00 -7.77 0.48
C PRO A 36 -11.41 -8.86 -0.52
N ALA A 37 -10.46 -9.44 -1.27
CA ALA A 37 -10.75 -10.51 -2.22
C ALA A 37 -10.85 -11.88 -1.53
N THR A 38 -10.06 -12.12 -0.49
CA THR A 38 -9.98 -13.43 0.18
C THR A 38 -10.65 -13.45 1.56
N ASN A 39 -10.98 -12.28 2.11
CA ASN A 39 -11.40 -12.05 3.50
C ASN A 39 -10.43 -12.59 4.55
N LYS A 40 -9.16 -12.79 4.19
CA LYS A 40 -8.11 -13.26 5.11
C LYS A 40 -7.12 -12.16 5.41
N THR A 41 -6.70 -12.11 6.66
CA THR A 41 -5.54 -11.34 7.09
C THR A 41 -4.31 -12.22 6.95
N GLU A 42 -3.58 -12.06 5.86
CA GLU A 42 -2.33 -12.76 5.57
C GLU A 42 -1.20 -11.75 5.52
N GLU A 43 -0.07 -12.10 6.16
CA GLU A 43 1.10 -11.22 6.24
C GLU A 43 2.12 -11.64 5.18
N ASP A 44 2.46 -10.71 4.30
CA ASP A 44 3.52 -10.81 3.30
C ASP A 44 4.48 -9.64 3.47
N ILE A 45 5.49 -9.85 4.32
CA ILE A 45 6.50 -8.85 4.65
C ILE A 45 7.36 -8.47 3.44
N VAL A 46 7.54 -9.37 2.47
CA VAL A 46 8.33 -9.09 1.26
C VAL A 46 7.55 -8.13 0.37
N GLN A 47 6.27 -8.40 0.13
CA GLN A 47 5.39 -7.52 -0.63
C GLN A 47 5.22 -6.16 0.05
N ALA A 48 5.03 -6.15 1.37
CA ALA A 48 4.94 -4.91 2.15
C ALA A 48 6.19 -4.04 1.97
N LYS A 49 7.39 -4.64 2.07
CA LYS A 49 8.65 -3.93 1.86
C LYS A 49 8.73 -3.32 0.47
N PHE A 50 8.42 -4.10 -0.56
CA PHE A 50 8.44 -3.62 -1.95
C PHE A 50 7.52 -2.41 -2.16
N LEU A 51 6.32 -2.43 -1.61
CA LEU A 51 5.36 -1.32 -1.70
C LEU A 51 5.84 -0.08 -0.94
N ILE A 52 6.40 -0.24 0.25
CA ILE A 52 6.98 0.86 1.03
C ILE A 52 8.18 1.48 0.31
N ASP A 53 9.06 0.65 -0.26
CA ASP A 53 10.20 1.12 -1.05
C ASP A 53 9.73 1.85 -2.31
N THR A 54 8.64 1.39 -2.94
CA THR A 54 8.03 2.06 -4.10
C THR A 54 7.51 3.45 -3.73
N LEU A 55 6.80 3.58 -2.61
CA LEU A 55 6.37 4.88 -2.09
C LEU A 55 7.58 5.79 -1.76
N GLY A 56 8.66 5.22 -1.22
CA GLY A 56 9.89 5.95 -0.93
C GLY A 56 10.57 6.46 -2.20
N MET A 57 10.66 5.62 -3.22
CA MET A 57 11.17 5.99 -4.54
C MET A 57 10.32 7.12 -5.17
N LEU A 58 9.00 7.04 -5.07
CA LEU A 58 8.10 8.08 -5.56
C LEU A 58 8.38 9.41 -4.85
N ALA A 59 8.51 9.42 -3.53
CA ALA A 59 8.82 10.64 -2.77
C ALA A 59 10.11 11.32 -3.26
N GLU A 60 11.15 10.55 -3.54
CA GLU A 60 12.41 11.08 -4.08
C GLU A 60 12.25 11.59 -5.52
N LYS A 61 11.53 10.85 -6.37
CA LYS A 61 11.36 11.20 -7.79
C LYS A 61 10.40 12.36 -8.03
N THR A 62 9.44 12.60 -7.14
CA THR A 62 8.44 13.68 -7.26
C THR A 62 8.79 14.91 -6.44
N LYS A 63 9.92 14.91 -5.72
CA LYS A 63 10.38 16.05 -4.92
C LYS A 63 10.41 17.34 -5.75
N GLY A 64 9.81 18.40 -5.22
CA GLY A 64 9.68 19.70 -5.90
C GLY A 64 8.53 19.81 -6.89
N ASN A 65 7.85 18.69 -7.22
CA ASN A 65 6.65 18.68 -8.06
C ASN A 65 5.36 18.48 -7.26
N LEU A 66 5.45 18.12 -5.98
CA LEU A 66 4.31 17.95 -5.09
C LEU A 66 3.85 19.27 -4.48
N ASN A 67 2.54 19.42 -4.33
CA ASN A 67 2.00 20.46 -3.47
C ASN A 67 2.18 20.10 -1.98
N ILE A 68 1.86 21.05 -1.09
CA ILE A 68 2.07 20.89 0.36
C ILE A 68 1.28 19.70 0.92
N ASP A 69 0.05 19.50 0.46
CA ASP A 69 -0.83 18.45 0.98
C ASP A 69 -0.40 17.07 0.47
N GLU A 70 0.01 16.97 -0.80
CA GLU A 70 0.58 15.76 -1.39
C GLU A 70 1.88 15.33 -0.70
N SER A 71 2.78 16.28 -0.44
CA SER A 71 4.05 15.99 0.26
C SER A 71 3.77 15.46 1.67
N LYS A 72 2.91 16.16 2.44
CA LYS A 72 2.53 15.73 3.79
C LYS A 72 1.85 14.38 3.80
N LEU A 73 0.94 14.14 2.85
CA LEU A 73 0.27 12.85 2.73
C LEU A 73 1.30 11.73 2.54
N LEU A 74 2.18 11.87 1.54
CA LEU A 74 3.16 10.83 1.23
C LEU A 74 4.15 10.60 2.39
N GLU A 75 4.59 11.67 3.05
CA GLU A 75 5.46 11.59 4.24
C GLU A 75 4.79 10.85 5.39
N ASN A 76 3.53 11.16 5.69
CA ASN A 76 2.77 10.49 6.75
C ASN A 76 2.55 9.00 6.44
N LEU A 77 2.13 8.67 5.22
CA LEU A 77 1.94 7.28 4.79
C LEU A 77 3.25 6.49 4.92
N LEU A 78 4.38 7.06 4.49
CA LEU A 78 5.69 6.42 4.61
C LEU A 78 6.10 6.21 6.07
N PHE A 79 5.87 7.19 6.93
CA PHE A 79 6.19 7.09 8.35
C PHE A 79 5.40 5.95 9.02
N ASP A 80 4.07 5.95 8.85
CA ASP A 80 3.18 4.96 9.46
C ASP A 80 3.52 3.54 9.00
N LEU A 81 3.64 3.33 7.69
CA LEU A 81 3.95 2.02 7.13
C LEU A 81 5.31 1.50 7.57
N ARG A 82 6.35 2.35 7.61
CA ARG A 82 7.69 1.96 8.07
C ARG A 82 7.68 1.59 9.55
N SER A 83 6.94 2.32 10.38
CA SER A 83 6.80 2.02 11.80
C SER A 83 6.19 0.62 12.02
N VAL A 84 5.10 0.32 11.31
CA VAL A 84 4.45 -1.00 11.36
C VAL A 84 5.40 -2.08 10.81
N TYR A 85 6.04 -1.85 9.67
CA TYR A 85 7.00 -2.79 9.08
C TYR A 85 8.17 -3.12 10.01
N LEU A 86 8.74 -2.13 10.69
CA LEU A 86 9.81 -2.34 11.67
C LEU A 86 9.34 -3.14 12.88
N SER A 87 8.10 -2.95 13.30
CA SER A 87 7.49 -3.71 14.39
C SER A 87 7.30 -5.18 14.01
N LYS A 88 6.92 -5.44 12.75
CA LYS A 88 6.70 -6.78 12.20
C LYS A 88 7.98 -7.52 11.84
N SER A 89 8.93 -6.85 11.20
CA SER A 89 10.22 -7.44 10.80
C SER A 89 11.13 -7.83 11.97
N LYS A 90 10.89 -7.28 13.17
CA LYS A 90 11.59 -7.66 14.41
C LYS A 90 10.98 -8.87 15.12
N LEU A 91 9.82 -9.37 14.70
CA LEU A 91 9.28 -10.64 15.17
C LEU A 91 10.04 -11.78 14.45
N PRO A 92 10.69 -12.71 15.18
CA PRO A 92 11.38 -13.83 14.54
C PRO A 92 10.41 -14.66 13.69
N LEU A 93 10.87 -15.03 12.50
CA LEU A 93 10.22 -15.91 11.51
C LEU A 93 10.10 -17.36 12.02
N ASP A 94 9.54 -17.60 13.20
CA ASP A 94 9.58 -18.92 13.86
C ASP A 94 8.20 -19.55 14.12
N LYS A 95 7.23 -19.34 13.22
CA LYS A 95 5.99 -20.13 13.25
C LYS A 95 5.51 -20.50 11.84
N LYS A 96 6.02 -21.63 11.33
CA LYS A 96 5.26 -22.85 10.95
C LYS A 96 5.95 -23.63 9.82
N GLU A 97 7.00 -24.37 10.16
CA GLU A 97 7.18 -25.74 9.67
C GLU A 97 6.93 -26.67 10.86
N LYS A 98 5.68 -27.13 10.99
CA LYS A 98 5.35 -28.37 11.69
C LYS A 98 4.14 -28.97 10.97
N ASN A 99 4.43 -29.57 9.82
CA ASN A 99 3.69 -30.73 9.35
C ASN A 99 4.59 -31.94 9.67
N ASP A 100 4.30 -32.59 10.79
CA ASP A 100 4.59 -34.01 11.06
C ASP A 100 3.35 -34.56 11.80
#